data_AF-A0A2J8X1J8-F1
#
_entry.id   AF-A0A2J8X1J8-F1
#
_cell.length_a   1.000
_cell.length_b   1.000
_cell.length_c   1.000
_cell.angle_alpha   90.00
_cell.angle_beta   90.00
_cell.angle_gamma   90.00
#
_symmetry.space_group_name_H-M   'P 1'
#
loop_
_entity.id
_entity.type
_entity.pdbx_description
1 polymer ?
#
loop_
_entity_poly.entity_id
_entity_poly.type
_entity_poly.pdbx_seq_one_letter_code
_entity_poly.pdbx_strand_id
1 'polypeptide(L)'
;MDLTKMGMIQLQNPSHPTGLLCKANQMRLAGTLCDVVIMVDSQEFHAHRTVLACTSKMFEILFHRNSQHYTLDFLSPKTFQQILEYAYTATLQAKAEDLDDLLYAAEILEIEYLEEQCLKILETIQASDDNDTEATMADGGAEEEEDR
;
A
#
# COMPACT_ATOMS: atom_id res chain seq x y z
N MET A 1 -5.91 -53.64 -2.82
CA MET A 1 -6.98 -52.65 -2.56
C MET A 1 -6.98 -51.72 -3.75
N ASP A 2 -8.11 -51.62 -4.45
CA ASP A 2 -8.21 -50.96 -5.74
C ASP A 2 -8.24 -49.43 -5.56
N LEU A 3 -7.18 -48.73 -6.01
CA LEU A 3 -7.08 -47.27 -5.88
C LEU A 3 -8.15 -46.53 -6.72
N THR A 4 -8.82 -47.22 -7.65
CA THR A 4 -9.87 -46.65 -8.49
C THR A 4 -11.22 -46.48 -7.78
N LYS A 5 -11.35 -46.94 -6.52
CA LYS A 5 -12.53 -46.73 -5.65
C LYS A 5 -12.39 -45.56 -4.66
N MET A 6 -11.25 -44.87 -4.64
CA MET A 6 -11.09 -43.69 -3.77
C MET A 6 -11.73 -42.50 -4.48
N GLY A 7 -12.81 -41.96 -3.89
CA GLY A 7 -13.40 -40.69 -4.31
C GLY A 7 -12.37 -39.55 -4.29
N MET A 8 -12.79 -38.35 -4.67
CA MET A 8 -11.88 -37.20 -4.73
C MET A 8 -11.28 -36.89 -3.35
N ILE A 9 -9.96 -36.71 -3.30
CA ILE A 9 -9.25 -36.18 -2.12
C ILE A 9 -9.03 -34.68 -2.36
N GLN A 10 -9.47 -33.86 -1.40
CA GLN A 10 -9.22 -32.42 -1.40
C GLN A 10 -8.48 -32.05 -0.10
N LEU A 11 -7.38 -31.29 -0.24
CA LEU A 11 -6.61 -30.75 0.88
C LEU A 11 -6.51 -29.23 0.71
N GLN A 12 -6.76 -28.49 1.79
CA GLN A 12 -6.69 -27.03 1.78
C GLN A 12 -5.77 -26.57 2.93
N ASN A 13 -4.80 -25.73 2.61
CA ASN A 13 -3.90 -25.12 3.59
C ASN A 13 -4.17 -23.60 3.65
N PRO A 14 -4.96 -23.11 4.63
CA PRO A 14 -5.30 -21.70 4.72
C PRO A 14 -4.09 -20.80 5.04
N SER A 15 -3.01 -21.36 5.59
CA SER A 15 -1.78 -20.61 5.90
C SER A 15 -0.83 -20.48 4.72
N HIS A 16 -1.11 -21.16 3.58
CA HIS A 16 -0.22 -21.17 2.44
C HIS A 16 0.02 -19.79 1.82
N PRO A 17 -1.00 -18.94 1.57
CA PRO A 17 -0.79 -17.61 0.97
C PRO A 17 0.13 -16.72 1.82
N THR A 18 -0.13 -16.62 3.13
CA THR A 18 0.69 -15.83 4.05
C THR A 18 2.12 -16.39 4.16
N GLY A 19 2.26 -17.72 4.23
CA GLY A 19 3.57 -18.36 4.26
C GLY A 19 4.38 -18.13 2.99
N LEU A 20 3.73 -18.18 1.82
CA LEU A 20 4.33 -17.89 0.53
C LEU A 20 4.83 -16.44 0.45
N LEU A 21 3.99 -15.48 0.83
CA LEU A 21 4.34 -14.06 0.83
C LEU A 21 5.47 -13.74 1.81
N CYS A 22 5.41 -14.30 3.03
CA CYS A 22 6.48 -14.17 4.01
C CYS A 22 7.82 -14.68 3.47
N LYS A 23 7.82 -15.82 2.77
CA LYS A 23 9.05 -16.33 2.16
C LYS A 23 9.55 -15.47 1.01
N ALA A 24 8.64 -14.94 0.17
CA ALA A 24 8.99 -14.00 -0.89
C ALA A 24 9.63 -12.71 -0.33
N ASN A 25 9.15 -12.20 0.80
CA ASN A 25 9.76 -11.05 1.48
C ASN A 25 11.17 -11.35 1.99
N GLN A 26 11.37 -12.51 2.63
CA GLN A 26 12.71 -12.93 3.05
C GLN A 26 13.68 -13.03 1.86
N MET A 27 13.21 -13.55 0.72
CA MET A 27 14.00 -13.65 -0.50
C MET A 27 14.34 -12.27 -1.06
N ARG A 28 13.39 -11.33 -1.08
CA ARG A 28 13.61 -9.95 -1.50
C ARG A 28 14.69 -9.27 -0.66
N LEU A 29 14.59 -9.36 0.66
CA LEU A 29 15.56 -8.77 1.59
C LEU A 29 16.97 -9.35 1.43
N ALA A 30 17.07 -10.62 1.01
CA ALA A 30 18.33 -11.29 0.71
C ALA A 30 18.78 -11.13 -0.76
N GLY A 31 18.03 -10.42 -1.61
CA GLY A 31 18.27 -10.31 -3.06
C GLY A 31 18.15 -11.63 -3.83
N THR A 32 17.57 -12.66 -3.22
CA THR A 32 17.50 -14.01 -3.79
C THR A 32 16.37 -14.10 -4.81
N LEU A 33 16.70 -14.47 -6.04
CA LEU A 33 15.75 -14.57 -7.18
C LEU A 33 15.04 -13.26 -7.56
N CYS A 34 15.56 -12.10 -7.13
CA CYS A 34 15.10 -10.83 -7.66
C CYS A 34 15.44 -10.72 -9.15
N ASP A 35 14.45 -10.36 -9.96
CA ASP A 35 14.50 -10.37 -11.43
C ASP A 35 14.11 -9.01 -12.05
N VAL A 36 13.99 -7.99 -11.19
CA VAL A 36 13.76 -6.60 -11.56
C VAL A 36 14.40 -5.64 -10.54
N VAL A 37 14.87 -4.51 -11.05
CA VAL A 37 15.31 -3.36 -10.27
C VAL A 37 14.40 -2.18 -10.58
N ILE A 38 13.82 -1.58 -9.53
CA ILE A 38 13.08 -0.33 -9.62
C ILE A 38 13.97 0.80 -9.12
N MET A 39 14.13 1.81 -9.96
CA MET A 39 14.88 3.02 -9.68
C MET A 39 13.90 4.12 -9.29
N VAL A 40 14.09 4.72 -8.13
CA VAL A 40 13.34 5.91 -7.70
C VAL A 40 14.37 6.93 -7.25
N ASP A 41 14.41 8.08 -7.93
CA ASP A 41 15.54 9.00 -7.88
C ASP A 41 16.89 8.29 -8.09
N SER A 42 17.77 8.32 -7.08
CA SER A 42 19.08 7.66 -7.08
C SER A 42 19.11 6.36 -6.28
N GLN A 43 17.96 5.82 -5.87
CA GLN A 43 17.88 4.63 -5.03
C GLN A 43 17.37 3.42 -5.83
N GLU A 44 18.06 2.29 -5.67
CA GLU A 44 17.73 1.02 -6.31
C GLU A 44 16.93 0.12 -5.36
N PHE A 45 15.89 -0.52 -5.89
CA PHE A 45 15.06 -1.49 -5.18
C PHE A 45 14.98 -2.80 -5.95
N HIS A 46 15.61 -3.83 -5.41
CA HIS A 46 15.53 -5.19 -5.95
C HIS A 46 14.21 -5.85 -5.54
N ALA A 47 13.51 -6.45 -6.50
CA ALA A 47 12.22 -7.10 -6.28
C ALA A 47 11.99 -8.28 -7.24
N HIS A 48 10.85 -8.93 -7.05
CA HIS A 48 10.31 -9.94 -7.95
C HIS A 48 9.17 -9.33 -8.77
N ARG A 49 9.22 -9.51 -10.10
CA ARG A 49 8.18 -9.04 -11.03
C ARG A 49 6.81 -9.58 -10.67
N THR A 50 6.74 -10.85 -10.29
CA THR A 50 5.47 -11.53 -9.99
C THR A 50 4.76 -10.89 -8.80
N VAL A 51 5.48 -10.55 -7.74
CA VAL A 51 4.88 -9.88 -6.57
C VAL A 51 4.37 -8.49 -6.99
N LEU A 52 5.21 -7.69 -7.65
CA LEU A 52 4.82 -6.33 -8.05
C LEU A 52 3.65 -6.31 -9.04
N ALA A 53 3.65 -7.18 -10.06
CA ALA A 53 2.56 -7.27 -11.04
C ALA A 53 1.25 -7.81 -10.44
N CYS A 54 1.31 -8.68 -9.43
CA CYS A 54 0.11 -9.11 -8.71
C CYS A 54 -0.43 -8.03 -7.75
N THR A 55 0.40 -7.09 -7.31
CA THR A 55 0.00 -5.99 -6.43
C THR A 55 -0.50 -4.77 -7.21
N SER A 56 0.04 -4.52 -8.41
CA SER A 56 -0.16 -3.28 -9.18
C SER A 56 -0.39 -3.58 -10.65
N LYS A 57 -1.50 -3.08 -11.19
CA LYS A 57 -1.84 -3.24 -12.60
C LYS A 57 -0.86 -2.49 -13.50
N MET A 58 -0.39 -1.32 -13.05
CA MET A 58 0.64 -0.55 -13.74
C MET A 58 1.93 -1.35 -13.92
N PHE A 59 2.42 -2.04 -12.87
CA PHE A 59 3.61 -2.90 -12.99
C PHE A 59 3.39 -4.10 -13.91
N GLU A 60 2.21 -4.72 -13.89
CA GLU A 60 1.85 -5.79 -14.83
C GLU A 60 2.02 -5.32 -16.28
N ILE A 61 1.47 -4.15 -16.63
CA ILE A 61 1.61 -3.55 -17.96
C ILE A 61 3.07 -3.22 -18.25
N LEU A 62 3.78 -2.60 -17.30
CA LEU A 62 5.16 -2.15 -17.46
C LEU A 62 6.12 -3.31 -17.76
N PHE A 63 5.92 -4.47 -17.12
CA PHE A 63 6.80 -5.63 -17.27
C PHE A 63 6.71 -6.32 -18.62
N HIS A 64 5.65 -6.07 -19.42
CA HIS A 64 5.59 -6.54 -20.81
C HIS A 64 6.72 -5.96 -21.68
N ARG A 65 7.34 -4.85 -21.28
CA ARG A 65 8.50 -4.26 -21.98
C ARG A 65 9.79 -5.08 -21.81
N ASN A 66 9.81 -6.10 -20.94
CA ASN A 66 10.93 -7.02 -20.71
C ASN A 66 12.29 -6.35 -20.42
N SER A 67 12.28 -5.15 -19.81
CA SER A 67 13.50 -4.50 -19.29
C SER A 67 13.79 -4.99 -17.89
N GLN A 68 15.05 -5.20 -17.50
CA GLN A 68 15.41 -5.53 -16.10
C GLN A 68 15.35 -4.33 -15.16
N HIS A 69 15.39 -3.11 -15.69
CA HIS A 69 15.43 -1.87 -14.92
C HIS A 69 14.27 -0.97 -15.35
N TYR A 70 13.57 -0.41 -14.36
CA TYR A 70 12.49 0.57 -14.58
C TYR A 70 12.70 1.75 -13.63
N THR A 71 12.42 2.95 -14.12
CA THR A 71 12.51 4.19 -13.32
C THR A 71 11.13 4.75 -13.08
N LEU A 72 10.85 5.14 -11.84
CA LEU A 72 9.64 5.86 -11.44
C LEU A 72 10.04 7.26 -10.98
N ASP A 73 9.39 8.28 -11.52
CA ASP A 73 9.67 9.71 -11.32
C ASP A 73 8.51 10.48 -10.68
N PHE A 74 7.42 9.79 -10.34
CA PHE A 74 6.20 10.38 -9.77
C PHE A 74 6.09 10.22 -8.24
N LEU A 75 7.05 9.56 -7.58
CA LEU A 75 7.02 9.33 -6.15
C LEU A 75 8.42 9.35 -5.54
N SER A 76 8.50 9.59 -4.23
CA SER A 76 9.77 9.56 -3.51
C SER A 76 10.25 8.13 -3.20
N PRO A 77 11.56 7.92 -2.92
CA PRO A 77 12.06 6.63 -2.46
C PRO A 77 11.40 6.15 -1.17
N LYS A 78 11.00 7.08 -0.29
CA LYS A 78 10.28 6.78 0.95
C LYS A 78 8.90 6.19 0.65
N THR A 79 8.12 6.85 -0.19
CA THR A 79 6.79 6.41 -0.60
C THR A 79 6.87 5.06 -1.29
N PHE A 80 7.86 4.86 -2.18
CA PHE A 80 8.04 3.57 -2.84
C PHE A 80 8.43 2.46 -1.86
N GLN A 81 9.30 2.73 -0.88
CA GLN A 81 9.65 1.76 0.16
C GLN A 81 8.40 1.32 0.95
N GLN A 82 7.51 2.24 1.32
CA GLN A 82 6.27 1.93 2.02
C GLN A 82 5.35 1.01 1.19
N ILE A 83 5.18 1.32 -0.09
CA ILE A 83 4.38 0.51 -1.02
C ILE A 83 5.03 -0.86 -1.25
N LEU A 84 6.35 -0.92 -1.37
CA LEU A 84 7.10 -2.17 -1.50
C LEU A 84 6.97 -3.03 -0.25
N GLU A 85 7.00 -2.46 0.94
CA GLU A 85 6.73 -3.19 2.18
C GLU A 85 5.31 -3.73 2.22
N TYR A 86 4.32 -2.94 1.82
CA TYR A 86 2.93 -3.39 1.68
C TYR A 86 2.83 -4.58 0.71
N ALA A 87 3.42 -4.48 -0.49
CA ALA A 87 3.38 -5.54 -1.50
C ALA A 87 3.93 -6.88 -0.98
N TYR A 88 4.88 -6.85 -0.03
CA TYR A 88 5.55 -8.03 0.50
C TYR A 88 5.08 -8.47 1.89
N THR A 89 4.22 -7.71 2.56
CA THR A 89 3.78 -8.00 3.94
C THR A 89 2.28 -7.84 4.16
N ALA A 90 1.56 -7.31 3.16
CA ALA A 90 0.18 -6.86 3.26
C ALA A 90 -0.05 -5.82 4.38
N THR A 91 0.99 -5.13 4.82
CA THR A 91 0.95 -4.12 5.89
C THR A 91 1.62 -2.84 5.41
N LEU A 92 0.92 -1.71 5.52
CA LEU A 92 1.47 -0.38 5.26
C LEU A 92 1.73 0.32 6.60
N GLN A 93 2.93 0.88 6.79
CA GLN A 93 3.24 1.74 7.92
C GLN A 93 3.70 3.10 7.41
N ALA A 94 2.94 4.14 7.76
CA ALA A 94 3.18 5.50 7.31
C ALA A 94 2.73 6.51 8.36
N LYS A 95 3.26 7.72 8.29
CA LYS A 95 2.75 8.83 9.08
C LYS A 95 1.55 9.45 8.38
N ALA A 96 0.71 10.17 9.13
CA ALA A 96 -0.41 10.92 8.56
C ALA A 96 0.04 11.93 7.47
N GLU A 97 1.21 12.55 7.66
CA GLU A 97 1.81 13.48 6.68
C GLU A 97 2.17 12.83 5.34
N ASP A 98 2.22 11.49 5.25
CA ASP A 98 2.56 10.75 4.03
C ASP A 98 1.32 10.33 3.22
N LEU A 99 0.11 10.55 3.73
CA LEU A 99 -1.11 9.99 3.16
C LEU A 99 -1.41 10.51 1.75
N ASP A 100 -1.20 11.81 1.50
CA ASP A 100 -1.43 12.39 0.17
C ASP A 100 -0.46 11.82 -0.87
N ASP A 101 0.82 11.69 -0.51
CA ASP A 101 1.84 11.09 -1.38
C ASP A 101 1.55 9.61 -1.66
N LEU A 102 1.09 8.88 -0.64
CA LEU A 102 0.71 7.47 -0.75
C LEU A 102 -0.51 7.28 -1.63
N LEU A 103 -1.53 8.12 -1.47
CA LEU A 103 -2.72 8.09 -2.30
C LEU A 103 -2.35 8.34 -3.77
N TYR A 104 -1.62 9.43 -4.04
CA TYR A 104 -1.18 9.77 -5.40
C TYR A 104 -0.38 8.65 -6.05
N ALA A 105 0.55 8.04 -5.31
CA ALA A 105 1.33 6.92 -5.81
C ALA A 105 0.47 5.66 -6.03
N ALA A 106 -0.49 5.38 -5.14
CA ALA A 106 -1.38 4.24 -5.25
C ALA A 106 -2.26 4.34 -6.51
N GLU A 107 -2.83 5.52 -6.79
CA GLU A 107 -3.65 5.77 -7.99
C GLU A 107 -2.89 5.51 -9.29
N ILE A 108 -1.63 5.99 -9.39
CA ILE A 108 -0.80 5.77 -10.58
C ILE A 108 -0.38 4.31 -10.69
N LEU A 109 -0.07 3.67 -9.56
CA LEU A 109 0.31 2.26 -9.52
C LEU A 109 -0.90 1.33 -9.69
N GLU A 110 -2.13 1.84 -9.62
CA GLU A 110 -3.38 1.08 -9.63
C GLU A 110 -3.36 -0.01 -8.53
N ILE A 111 -3.23 0.42 -7.28
CA ILE A 111 -3.28 -0.43 -6.07
C ILE A 111 -4.57 -0.12 -5.30
N GLU A 112 -5.67 -0.70 -5.77
CA GLU A 112 -7.06 -0.44 -5.31
C GLU A 112 -7.21 -0.36 -3.78
N TYR A 113 -6.68 -1.35 -3.05
CA TYR A 113 -6.79 -1.35 -1.59
C TYR A 113 -6.12 -0.12 -0.94
N LEU A 114 -4.94 0.28 -1.43
CA LEU A 114 -4.25 1.45 -0.87
C LEU A 114 -4.96 2.74 -1.23
N GLU A 115 -5.48 2.86 -2.46
CA GLU A 115 -6.28 4.01 -2.90
C GLU A 115 -7.51 4.19 -1.99
N GLU A 116 -8.32 3.14 -1.83
CA GLU A 116 -9.52 3.18 -1.01
C GLU A 116 -9.23 3.51 0.46
N GLN A 117 -8.21 2.87 1.05
CA GLN A 117 -7.90 3.11 2.46
C GLN A 117 -7.29 4.48 2.71
N CYS A 118 -6.42 4.99 1.82
CA CYS A 118 -5.85 6.33 1.99
C CYS A 118 -6.92 7.41 1.86
N LEU A 119 -7.82 7.31 0.86
CA LEU A 119 -8.97 8.22 0.71
C LEU A 119 -9.84 8.24 1.96
N LYS A 120 -10.23 7.06 2.46
CA LYS A 120 -11.09 6.95 3.64
C LYS A 120 -10.46 7.56 4.90
N ILE A 121 -9.16 7.39 5.08
CA ILE A 121 -8.43 7.96 6.22
C ILE A 121 -8.38 9.49 6.10
N LEU A 122 -8.09 10.02 4.90
CA LEU A 122 -8.06 11.47 4.65
C LEU A 122 -9.43 12.13 4.90
N GLU A 123 -10.52 11.53 4.41
CA GLU A 123 -11.88 12.01 4.68
C GLU A 123 -12.21 12.03 6.18
N THR A 124 -11.72 11.03 6.93
CA THR A 124 -11.93 10.94 8.38
C THR A 124 -11.18 12.05 9.13
N ILE A 125 -9.95 12.37 8.70
CA ILE A 125 -9.15 13.45 9.30
C ILE A 125 -9.83 14.80 9.04
N GLN A 126 -10.24 15.07 7.80
CA GLN A 126 -10.91 16.32 7.41
C GLN A 126 -12.22 16.54 8.18
N ALA A 127 -13.05 15.50 8.32
CA ALA A 127 -14.28 15.57 9.09
C ALA A 127 -14.07 15.80 10.60
N SER A 128 -12.88 15.47 11.12
CA SER A 128 -12.52 15.70 12.52
C SER A 128 -12.11 17.15 12.75
N ASP A 129 -11.37 17.74 11.81
CA ASP A 129 -10.91 19.14 11.89
C ASP A 129 -12.09 20.13 11.77
N ASP A 130 -13.12 19.81 10.99
CA ASP A 130 -14.33 20.62 10.86
C ASP A 130 -15.13 20.73 12.18
N ASN A 131 -15.20 19.64 12.97
CA ASN A 131 -15.92 19.64 14.25
C ASN A 131 -15.23 20.48 15.35
N ASP A 132 -13.90 20.60 15.31
CA ASP A 132 -13.15 21.41 16.30
C ASP A 132 -13.29 22.92 16.05
N THR A 133 -13.56 23.34 14.80
CA THR A 133 -13.79 24.74 14.46
C THR A 133 -15.20 25.23 14.79
N GLU A 134 -16.23 24.37 14.77
CA GLU A 134 -17.58 24.73 15.23
C GLU A 134 -17.66 24.86 16.76
N ALA A 135 -16.90 24.06 17.51
CA ALA A 135 -16.89 24.12 18.98
C ALA A 135 -16.29 25.42 19.55
N THR A 136 -15.36 26.05 18.82
CA THR A 136 -14.71 27.30 19.25
C THR A 136 -15.52 28.56 18.93
N MET A 137 -16.52 28.49 18.03
CA MET A 137 -17.41 29.62 17.73
C MET A 137 -18.63 29.71 18.66
N ALA A 138 -18.91 28.66 19.44
CA ALA A 138 -20.07 28.61 20.34
C ALA A 138 -19.82 29.19 21.76
N ASP A 139 -18.57 29.49 22.13
CA ASP A 139 -18.19 29.94 23.49
C ASP A 139 -17.90 31.46 23.59
N GLY A 140 -18.07 32.22 22.50
CA GLY A 140 -17.66 33.64 22.43
C GLY A 140 -18.76 34.69 22.61
N GLY A 141 -19.93 34.36 23.19
CA GLY A 141 -21.11 35.24 23.13
C GLY A 141 -21.91 35.41 24.41
N ALA A 142 -21.30 35.89 25.51
CA ALA A 142 -22.05 36.51 26.62
C ALA A 142 -21.14 37.42 27.49
N GLU A 143 -21.01 38.70 27.14
CA GLU A 143 -20.68 39.78 28.09
C GLU A 143 -21.68 40.92 27.81
N GLU A 144 -22.74 40.98 28.63
CA GLU A 144 -23.02 42.03 29.63
C GLU A 144 -23.41 43.39 29.05
N GLU A 145 -24.72 43.70 29.10
CA GLU A 145 -25.19 45.09 29.23
C GLU A 145 -26.33 45.13 30.26
N GLU A 146 -25.95 45.29 31.53
CA GLU A 146 -26.83 45.71 32.62
C GLU A 146 -26.27 47.03 33.22
N ASP A 147 -27.17 47.96 33.50
CA ASP A 147 -27.02 49.20 34.31
C ASP A 147 -26.67 50.52 33.57
N ARG A 148 -27.68 51.21 33.02
CA ARG A 148 -28.32 52.43 33.61
C ARG A 148 -29.20 53.22 32.65
#